data_AF-A0A1W0E7J8-F1
#
_entry.id   AF-A0A1W0E7J8-F1
#
_cell.length_a   1.000
_cell.length_b   1.000
_cell.length_c   1.000
_cell.angle_alpha   90.00
_cell.angle_beta   90.00
_cell.angle_gamma   90.00
#
_symmetry.space_group_name_H-M   'P 1'
#
loop_
_entity.id
_entity.type
_entity.pdbx_description
1 polymer ?
#
loop_
_entity_poly.entity_id
_entity_poly.type
_entity_poly.pdbx_seq_one_letter_code
_entity_poly.pdbx_strand_id
1 'polypeptide(L)'
;MHKQIDVYEFINKAYGESSLYELSEALSILSKSISKKSYENKELISSHFSKFVECRSVLENIFEDIKSKGLNQNITSDLEKTIKILNKKYNSLFSILTDDIEQDSSNNRRVHYENEFVEIFTLKANLSKNVNNFENFVNLYKRALKIYQPYKKSEFLTSKMNDVKPEIKMFLDNVYGYISSEALNFNECCYYFDLYFEITQDKTDRKIMNTLLVTFKESTYVFDDVENFDEYIEYLEASICRFISYVDDDIKKSGINHYFKCIYQIVKNARTAKIAFKKSKMLGQRVNFSSTIYQYFMQKMAESKNDVFFKLLKQVDEDEDPEENEKQDIFYFESKLSSASTKINIDFKKSSKIFYDFNEILLENERIHIQEILIDHIKATIEEYKFEPFDFFQIKITDIRKCLGSRSSIKNKQLDKFIMEKKERYILKLSEEFEEMIEKKIIQCKDENKIEDSIIEIFMHILYLKENTSEECIKNILFESKEAIIKNKVIFWFLHKFVNMSEPNLTGKENALVEKISPQFNFLKA
;
A
#
# COMPACT_ATOMS: atom_id res chain seq x y z
N MET A 1 -82.68 41.31 -70.64
CA MET A 1 -81.32 41.67 -70.19
C MET A 1 -80.79 42.74 -71.14
N HIS A 2 -81.19 44.00 -70.94
CA HIS A 2 -80.63 45.11 -71.72
C HIS A 2 -79.30 45.49 -71.07
N LYS A 3 -78.20 45.32 -71.82
CA LYS A 3 -76.88 45.83 -71.42
C LYS A 3 -77.03 47.32 -71.13
N GLN A 4 -76.57 47.75 -69.95
CA GLN A 4 -76.41 49.15 -69.62
C GLN A 4 -75.44 49.72 -70.67
N ILE A 5 -75.96 50.50 -71.62
CA ILE A 5 -75.14 51.10 -72.67
C ILE A 5 -74.37 52.23 -72.01
N ASP A 6 -73.04 52.11 -71.94
CA ASP A 6 -72.19 53.25 -71.64
C ASP A 6 -72.29 54.22 -72.83
N VAL A 7 -73.12 55.24 -72.64
CA VAL A 7 -73.42 56.24 -73.66
C VAL A 7 -72.14 56.99 -74.06
N TYR A 8 -71.20 57.17 -73.12
CA TYR A 8 -69.94 57.86 -73.37
C TYR A 8 -69.01 57.02 -74.24
N GLU A 9 -68.90 55.72 -73.93
CA GLU A 9 -68.09 54.78 -74.73
C GLU A 9 -68.68 54.59 -76.13
N PHE A 10 -70.01 54.48 -76.25
CA PHE A 10 -70.69 54.35 -77.55
C PHE A 10 -70.48 55.58 -78.44
N ILE A 11 -70.66 56.79 -77.90
CA ILE A 11 -70.48 58.04 -78.67
C ILE A 11 -69.02 58.19 -79.11
N ASN A 12 -68.05 57.96 -78.22
CA ASN A 12 -66.63 58.09 -78.55
C ASN A 12 -66.17 57.03 -79.56
N LYS A 13 -66.74 55.83 -79.53
CA LYS A 13 -66.42 54.78 -80.52
C LYS A 13 -67.04 55.03 -81.89
N ALA A 14 -68.26 55.59 -81.93
CA ALA A 14 -68.98 55.83 -83.19
C ALA A 14 -68.53 57.09 -83.93
N TYR A 15 -68.08 58.11 -83.20
CA TYR A 15 -67.74 59.44 -83.76
C TYR A 15 -66.32 59.92 -83.42
N GLY A 16 -65.46 59.05 -82.87
CA GLY A 16 -64.12 59.42 -82.41
C GLY A 16 -63.16 59.91 -83.49
N GLU A 17 -63.41 59.55 -84.76
CA GLU A 17 -62.62 60.01 -85.93
C GLU A 17 -63.39 60.99 -86.83
N SER A 18 -64.62 61.38 -86.47
CA SER A 18 -65.48 62.25 -87.28
C SER A 18 -65.05 63.72 -87.22
N SER A 19 -65.27 64.44 -88.32
CA SER A 19 -64.99 65.89 -88.37
C SER A 19 -66.04 66.72 -87.62
N LEU A 20 -65.70 67.97 -87.25
CA LEU A 20 -66.64 68.91 -86.62
C LEU A 20 -67.92 69.12 -87.44
N TYR A 21 -67.82 69.07 -88.77
CA TYR A 21 -68.97 69.17 -89.67
C TYR A 21 -69.90 67.95 -89.53
N GLU A 22 -69.35 66.74 -89.54
CA GLU A 22 -70.10 65.48 -89.38
C GLU A 22 -70.75 65.37 -88.00
N LEU A 23 -70.07 65.84 -86.94
CA LEU A 23 -70.66 65.94 -85.59
C LEU A 23 -71.84 66.90 -85.55
N SER A 24 -71.76 68.04 -86.25
CA SER A 24 -72.87 69.01 -86.31
C SER A 24 -74.08 68.46 -87.07
N GLU A 25 -73.84 67.69 -88.14
CA GLU A 25 -74.89 67.04 -88.91
C GLU A 25 -75.54 65.91 -88.10
N ALA A 26 -74.73 65.09 -87.42
CA ALA A 26 -75.20 64.06 -86.50
C ALA A 26 -76.04 64.66 -85.36
N LEU A 27 -75.60 65.76 -84.75
CA LEU A 27 -76.36 66.50 -83.73
C LEU A 27 -77.70 67.02 -84.27
N SER A 28 -77.72 67.54 -85.49
CA SER A 28 -78.95 68.03 -86.15
C SER A 28 -79.93 66.89 -86.41
N ILE A 29 -79.44 65.74 -86.90
CA ILE A 29 -80.24 64.53 -87.10
C ILE A 29 -80.77 64.00 -85.77
N LEU A 30 -79.92 63.94 -84.73
CA LEU A 30 -80.29 63.45 -83.41
C LEU A 30 -81.33 64.37 -82.76
N SER A 31 -81.17 65.69 -82.88
CA SER A 31 -82.14 66.69 -82.41
C SER A 31 -83.50 66.57 -83.12
N LYS A 32 -83.51 66.38 -84.44
CA LYS A 32 -84.76 66.10 -85.20
C LYS A 32 -85.38 64.78 -84.75
N SER A 33 -84.58 63.74 -84.53
CA SER A 33 -85.06 62.42 -84.10
C SER A 33 -85.63 62.46 -82.68
N ILE A 34 -84.96 63.14 -81.74
CA ILE A 34 -85.46 63.39 -80.38
C ILE A 34 -86.76 64.18 -80.43
N SER A 35 -86.83 65.24 -81.25
CA SER A 35 -88.04 66.06 -81.38
C SER A 35 -89.21 65.26 -81.94
N LYS A 36 -88.96 64.45 -82.98
CA LYS A 36 -89.95 63.54 -83.57
C LYS A 36 -90.41 62.48 -82.57
N LYS A 37 -89.48 61.79 -81.90
CA LYS A 37 -89.77 60.80 -80.85
C LYS A 37 -90.50 61.41 -79.66
N SER A 38 -90.19 62.64 -79.29
CA SER A 38 -90.86 63.38 -78.21
C SER A 38 -92.31 63.72 -78.59
N TYR A 39 -92.55 64.12 -79.83
CA TYR A 39 -93.89 64.32 -80.37
C TYR A 39 -94.68 63.00 -80.42
N GLU A 40 -94.10 61.95 -81.02
CA GLU A 40 -94.68 60.60 -81.07
C GLU A 40 -94.99 60.08 -79.66
N ASN A 41 -94.06 60.21 -78.71
CA ASN A 41 -94.29 59.81 -77.32
C ASN A 41 -95.38 60.64 -76.63
N LYS A 42 -95.46 61.95 -76.88
CA LYS A 42 -96.55 62.78 -76.34
C LYS A 42 -97.90 62.31 -76.88
N GLU A 43 -97.98 61.98 -78.16
CA GLU A 43 -99.19 61.46 -78.80
C GLU A 43 -99.55 60.05 -78.28
N LEU A 44 -98.55 59.18 -78.13
CA LEU A 44 -98.71 57.82 -77.59
C LEU A 44 -99.10 57.82 -76.10
N ILE A 45 -98.49 58.70 -75.30
CA ILE A 45 -98.83 58.88 -73.88
C ILE A 45 -100.22 59.52 -73.74
N SER A 46 -100.58 60.47 -74.61
CA SER A 46 -101.91 61.08 -74.60
C SER A 46 -103.01 60.08 -75.02
N SER A 47 -102.73 59.19 -75.97
CA SER A 47 -103.70 58.17 -76.43
C SER A 47 -103.79 56.94 -75.52
N HIS A 48 -102.77 56.67 -74.71
CA HIS A 48 -102.72 55.51 -73.80
C HIS A 48 -102.34 55.89 -72.35
N PHE A 49 -102.76 57.08 -71.90
CA PHE A 49 -102.36 57.66 -70.61
C PHE A 49 -102.60 56.73 -69.42
N SER A 50 -103.70 55.97 -69.42
CA SER A 50 -104.01 55.00 -68.35
C SER A 50 -102.92 53.91 -68.22
N LYS A 51 -102.42 53.36 -69.35
CA LYS A 51 -101.34 52.36 -69.31
C LYS A 51 -100.01 52.97 -68.90
N PHE A 52 -99.76 54.24 -69.22
CA PHE A 52 -98.56 54.94 -68.79
C PHE A 52 -98.54 55.14 -67.26
N VAL A 53 -99.67 55.56 -66.68
CA VAL A 53 -99.82 55.69 -65.21
C VAL A 53 -99.67 54.34 -64.53
N GLU A 54 -100.23 53.28 -65.11
CA GLU A 54 -100.13 51.91 -64.57
C GLU A 54 -98.67 51.40 -64.57
N CYS A 55 -97.96 51.54 -65.70
CA CYS A 55 -96.54 51.18 -65.78
C CYS A 55 -95.68 51.97 -64.79
N ARG A 56 -95.96 53.28 -64.63
CA ARG A 56 -95.24 54.13 -63.68
C ARG A 56 -95.51 53.70 -62.23
N SER A 57 -96.77 53.43 -61.90
CA SER A 57 -97.15 52.97 -60.57
C SER A 57 -96.53 51.62 -60.23
N VAL A 58 -96.49 50.67 -61.18
CA VAL A 58 -95.82 49.37 -60.96
C VAL A 58 -94.31 49.55 -60.76
N LEU A 59 -93.66 50.43 -61.53
CA LEU A 59 -92.23 50.71 -61.34
C LEU A 59 -91.93 51.41 -60.02
N GLU A 60 -92.76 52.38 -59.60
CA GLU A 60 -92.65 53.05 -58.31
C GLU A 60 -92.90 52.07 -57.16
N ASN A 61 -93.88 51.16 -57.29
CA ASN A 61 -94.14 50.10 -56.31
C ASN A 61 -92.96 49.12 -56.21
N ILE A 62 -92.38 48.68 -57.33
CA ILE A 62 -91.19 47.81 -57.31
C ILE A 62 -90.02 48.53 -56.64
N PHE A 63 -89.85 49.83 -56.91
CA PHE A 63 -88.78 50.63 -56.31
C PHE A 63 -88.98 50.80 -54.79
N GLU A 64 -90.19 51.11 -54.33
CA GLU A 64 -90.56 51.14 -52.91
C GLU A 64 -90.42 49.76 -52.25
N ASP A 65 -90.74 48.67 -52.94
CA ASP A 65 -90.56 47.29 -52.44
C ASP A 65 -89.07 46.95 -52.25
N ILE A 66 -88.20 47.36 -53.18
CA ILE A 66 -86.75 47.18 -53.07
C ILE A 66 -86.19 48.03 -51.92
N LYS A 67 -86.69 49.26 -51.76
CA LYS A 67 -86.27 50.20 -50.70
C LYS A 67 -86.73 49.75 -49.32
N SER A 68 -87.94 49.21 -49.20
CA SER A 68 -88.53 48.74 -47.93
C SER A 68 -88.04 47.35 -47.51
N LYS A 69 -87.66 46.47 -48.46
CA LYS A 69 -87.13 45.12 -48.16
C LYS A 69 -85.69 45.05 -47.67
N GLY A 70 -84.98 46.18 -47.52
CA GLY A 70 -83.74 46.26 -46.74
C GLY A 70 -82.72 45.12 -46.98
N LEU A 71 -82.56 44.67 -48.22
CA LEU A 71 -81.80 43.45 -48.58
C LEU A 71 -80.33 43.48 -48.12
N ASN A 72 -79.75 44.67 -47.91
CA ASN A 72 -78.39 44.82 -47.41
C ASN A 72 -78.24 44.54 -45.90
N GLN A 73 -79.26 44.73 -45.06
CA GLN A 73 -79.11 44.56 -43.61
C GLN A 73 -79.23 43.09 -43.17
N ASN A 74 -80.14 42.32 -43.75
CA ASN A 74 -80.34 40.92 -43.36
C ASN A 74 -79.18 40.01 -43.78
N ILE A 75 -78.68 40.15 -45.01
CA ILE A 75 -77.56 39.34 -45.53
C ILE A 75 -76.28 39.59 -44.73
N THR A 76 -76.00 40.84 -44.38
CA THR A 76 -74.80 41.21 -43.62
C THR A 76 -74.86 40.70 -42.18
N SER A 77 -76.05 40.76 -41.55
CA SER A 77 -76.22 40.29 -40.17
C SER A 77 -76.10 38.77 -40.00
N ASP A 78 -76.59 37.99 -40.97
CA ASP A 78 -76.49 36.52 -40.95
C ASP A 78 -75.07 36.05 -41.29
N LEU A 79 -74.38 36.73 -42.21
CA LEU A 79 -72.95 36.50 -42.46
C LEU A 79 -72.11 36.80 -41.22
N GLU A 80 -72.33 37.93 -40.55
CA GLU A 80 -71.62 38.26 -39.31
C GLU A 80 -71.88 37.25 -38.18
N LYS A 81 -73.12 36.79 -38.01
CA LYS A 81 -73.44 35.73 -37.05
C LYS A 81 -72.73 34.44 -37.40
N THR A 82 -72.73 34.04 -38.67
CA THR A 82 -72.11 32.80 -39.12
C THR A 82 -70.59 32.84 -38.98
N ILE A 83 -69.96 33.98 -39.31
CA ILE A 83 -68.52 34.21 -39.11
C ILE A 83 -68.17 34.19 -37.62
N LYS A 84 -68.97 34.82 -36.74
CA LYS A 84 -68.76 34.76 -35.29
C LYS A 84 -68.88 33.33 -34.74
N ILE A 85 -69.84 32.53 -35.22
CA ILE A 85 -69.99 31.13 -34.82
C ILE A 85 -68.80 30.29 -35.30
N LEU A 86 -68.37 30.48 -36.55
CA LEU A 86 -67.18 29.82 -37.10
C LEU A 86 -65.91 30.19 -36.35
N ASN A 87 -65.68 31.47 -36.05
CA ASN A 87 -64.53 31.90 -35.25
C ASN A 87 -64.56 31.32 -33.83
N LYS A 88 -65.73 31.27 -33.18
CA LYS A 88 -65.84 30.60 -31.87
C LYS A 88 -65.50 29.11 -31.95
N LYS A 89 -66.01 28.39 -32.95
CA LYS A 89 -65.69 26.97 -33.17
C LYS A 89 -64.21 26.76 -33.52
N TYR A 90 -63.64 27.62 -34.36
CA TYR A 90 -62.23 27.56 -34.73
C TYR A 90 -61.35 27.80 -33.50
N ASN A 91 -61.63 28.82 -32.69
CA ASN A 91 -60.86 29.11 -31.49
C ASN A 91 -60.95 27.98 -30.46
N SER A 92 -62.13 27.36 -30.29
CA SER A 92 -62.26 26.21 -29.39
C SER A 92 -61.53 24.96 -29.91
N LEU A 93 -61.55 24.72 -31.23
CA LEU A 93 -60.80 23.60 -31.82
C LEU A 93 -59.30 23.85 -31.77
N PHE A 94 -58.89 25.09 -32.01
CA PHE A 94 -57.49 25.50 -31.95
C PHE A 94 -56.94 25.35 -30.54
N SER A 95 -57.68 25.80 -29.50
CA SER A 95 -57.25 25.65 -28.11
C SER A 95 -57.09 24.17 -27.72
N ILE A 96 -58.06 23.32 -28.09
CA ILE A 96 -58.00 21.87 -27.83
C ILE A 96 -56.79 21.25 -28.56
N LEU A 97 -56.56 21.60 -29.83
CA LEU A 97 -55.42 21.10 -30.59
C LEU A 97 -54.07 21.56 -30.02
N THR A 98 -53.94 22.80 -29.55
CA THR A 98 -52.71 23.25 -28.88
C THR A 98 -52.50 22.52 -27.56
N ASP A 99 -53.54 22.33 -26.76
CA ASP A 99 -53.45 21.61 -25.48
C ASP A 99 -53.06 20.13 -25.71
N ASP A 100 -53.64 19.48 -26.73
CA ASP A 100 -53.32 18.10 -27.12
C ASP A 100 -51.86 17.99 -27.62
N ILE A 101 -51.39 18.92 -28.46
CA ILE A 101 -50.01 18.94 -28.95
C ILE A 101 -49.02 19.21 -27.82
N GLU A 102 -49.34 20.11 -26.89
CA GLU A 102 -48.52 20.39 -25.72
C GLU A 102 -48.47 19.17 -24.79
N GLN A 103 -49.60 18.51 -24.53
CA GLN A 103 -49.65 17.27 -23.76
C GLN A 103 -48.85 16.16 -24.41
N ASP A 104 -49.02 15.91 -25.71
CA ASP A 104 -48.25 14.88 -26.43
C ASP A 104 -46.75 15.20 -26.43
N SER A 105 -46.37 16.46 -26.58
CA SER A 105 -44.96 16.87 -26.49
C SER A 105 -44.40 16.66 -25.08
N SER A 106 -45.20 16.91 -24.03
CA SER A 106 -44.81 16.72 -22.64
C SER A 106 -44.71 15.24 -22.27
N ASN A 107 -45.63 14.41 -22.78
CA ASN A 107 -45.63 12.96 -22.62
C ASN A 107 -44.45 12.34 -23.34
N ASN A 108 -44.15 12.77 -24.57
CA ASN A 108 -42.98 12.29 -25.31
C ASN A 108 -41.66 12.69 -24.63
N ARG A 109 -41.56 13.90 -24.08
CA ARG A 109 -40.39 14.31 -23.27
C ARG A 109 -40.28 13.49 -21.98
N ARG A 110 -41.40 13.24 -21.29
CA ARG A 110 -41.44 12.41 -20.09
C ARG A 110 -41.00 10.99 -20.39
N VAL A 111 -41.53 10.36 -21.43
CA VAL A 111 -41.13 9.01 -21.87
C VAL A 111 -39.66 8.98 -22.29
N HIS A 112 -39.17 10.03 -22.95
CA HIS A 112 -37.75 10.15 -23.31
C HIS A 112 -36.85 10.16 -22.07
N TYR A 113 -37.14 11.00 -21.07
CA TYR A 113 -36.35 11.05 -19.83
C TYR A 113 -36.55 9.83 -18.93
N GLU A 114 -37.76 9.26 -18.90
CA GLU A 114 -38.02 7.98 -18.24
C GLU A 114 -37.14 6.89 -18.83
N ASN A 115 -37.03 6.82 -20.17
CA ASN A 115 -36.17 5.87 -20.88
C ASN A 115 -34.67 6.17 -20.73
N GLU A 116 -34.25 7.43 -20.76
CA GLU A 116 -32.84 7.84 -20.60
C GLU A 116 -32.32 7.54 -19.18
N PHE A 117 -33.16 7.74 -18.16
CA PHE A 117 -32.79 7.60 -16.75
C PHE A 117 -33.42 6.39 -16.05
N VAL A 118 -33.94 5.40 -16.77
CA VAL A 118 -34.55 4.16 -16.20
C VAL A 118 -33.65 3.54 -15.15
N GLU A 119 -32.35 3.46 -15.43
CA GLU A 119 -31.37 2.83 -14.54
C GLU A 119 -31.26 3.56 -13.20
N ILE A 120 -31.41 4.88 -13.17
CA ILE A 120 -31.43 5.69 -11.94
C ILE A 120 -32.78 5.57 -11.24
N PHE A 121 -33.89 5.60 -11.99
CA PHE A 121 -35.24 5.54 -11.41
C PHE A 121 -35.58 4.18 -10.80
N THR A 122 -35.07 3.10 -11.38
CA THR A 122 -35.24 1.73 -10.88
C THR A 122 -34.11 1.28 -9.96
N LEU A 123 -33.08 2.10 -9.77
CA LEU A 123 -31.84 1.76 -9.06
C LEU A 123 -32.10 1.18 -7.67
N LYS A 124 -32.95 1.86 -6.88
CA LYS A 124 -33.26 1.45 -5.51
C LYS A 124 -33.82 0.03 -5.42
N ALA A 125 -34.81 -0.28 -6.26
CA ALA A 125 -35.43 -1.60 -6.29
C ALA A 125 -34.46 -2.69 -6.78
N ASN A 126 -33.63 -2.36 -7.77
CA ASN A 126 -32.64 -3.29 -8.31
C ASN A 126 -31.52 -3.58 -7.30
N LEU A 127 -31.03 -2.57 -6.59
CA LEU A 127 -30.02 -2.73 -5.55
C LEU A 127 -30.58 -3.49 -4.33
N SER A 128 -31.81 -3.20 -3.92
CA SER A 128 -32.50 -3.93 -2.83
C SER A 128 -32.60 -5.44 -3.11
N LYS A 129 -32.76 -5.85 -4.38
CA LYS A 129 -32.80 -7.26 -4.77
C LYS A 129 -31.42 -7.93 -4.81
N ASN A 130 -30.35 -7.13 -4.92
CA ASN A 130 -28.99 -7.61 -5.14
C ASN A 130 -28.06 -7.34 -3.96
N VAL A 131 -28.57 -6.98 -2.77
CA VAL A 131 -27.73 -6.65 -1.60
C VAL A 131 -26.75 -7.78 -1.23
N ASN A 132 -27.11 -9.05 -1.51
CA ASN A 132 -26.25 -10.22 -1.26
C ASN A 132 -25.51 -10.72 -2.51
N ASN A 133 -25.81 -10.18 -3.70
CA ASN A 133 -25.06 -10.50 -4.93
C ASN A 133 -24.09 -9.35 -5.19
N PHE A 134 -22.91 -9.44 -4.58
CA PHE A 134 -22.03 -8.29 -4.46
C PHE A 134 -21.55 -7.73 -5.80
N GLU A 135 -21.14 -8.58 -6.75
CA GLU A 135 -20.72 -8.12 -8.08
C GLU A 135 -21.84 -7.41 -8.85
N ASN A 136 -23.05 -7.98 -8.82
CA ASN A 136 -24.17 -7.40 -9.55
C ASN A 136 -24.61 -6.08 -8.92
N PHE A 137 -24.60 -5.98 -7.59
CA PHE A 137 -24.86 -4.73 -6.88
C PHE A 137 -23.89 -3.63 -7.34
N VAL A 138 -22.60 -3.95 -7.38
CA VAL A 138 -21.56 -3.00 -7.75
C VAL A 138 -21.67 -2.55 -9.21
N ASN A 139 -21.93 -3.50 -10.11
CA ASN A 139 -22.13 -3.21 -11.53
C ASN A 139 -23.34 -2.30 -11.77
N LEU A 140 -24.47 -2.57 -11.13
CA LEU A 140 -25.68 -1.73 -11.24
C LEU A 140 -25.42 -0.32 -10.73
N TYR A 141 -24.76 -0.18 -9.57
CA TYR A 141 -24.44 1.13 -9.01
C TYR A 141 -23.47 1.92 -9.90
N LYS A 142 -22.40 1.30 -10.40
CA LYS A 142 -21.44 1.96 -11.30
C LYS A 142 -22.09 2.47 -12.60
N ARG A 143 -22.98 1.68 -13.21
CA ARG A 143 -23.70 2.09 -14.43
C ARG A 143 -24.57 3.31 -14.16
N ALA A 144 -25.39 3.27 -13.11
CA ALA A 144 -26.22 4.39 -12.73
C ALA A 144 -25.39 5.64 -12.34
N LEU A 145 -24.26 5.45 -11.66
CA LEU A 145 -23.33 6.55 -11.34
C LEU A 145 -22.78 7.18 -12.62
N LYS A 146 -22.39 6.40 -13.63
CA LYS A 146 -21.88 6.89 -14.91
C LYS A 146 -22.92 7.76 -15.64
N ILE A 147 -24.19 7.36 -15.59
CA ILE A 147 -25.31 8.14 -16.15
C ILE A 147 -25.53 9.41 -15.33
N TYR A 148 -25.41 9.36 -14.01
CA TYR A 148 -25.62 10.50 -13.12
C TYR A 148 -24.52 11.57 -13.19
N GLN A 149 -23.25 11.19 -13.43
CA GLN A 149 -22.09 12.10 -13.34
C GLN A 149 -22.20 13.40 -14.17
N PRO A 150 -22.65 13.38 -15.44
CA PRO A 150 -22.86 14.60 -16.23
C PRO A 150 -23.95 15.52 -15.67
N TYR A 151 -24.89 14.98 -14.89
CA TYR A 151 -26.11 15.64 -14.44
C TYR A 151 -26.17 15.91 -12.93
N LYS A 152 -25.03 15.91 -12.23
CA LYS A 152 -24.93 16.17 -10.78
C LYS A 152 -25.59 17.47 -10.29
N LYS A 153 -25.80 18.45 -11.16
CA LYS A 153 -26.46 19.72 -10.82
C LYS A 153 -27.99 19.59 -10.78
N SER A 154 -28.56 18.49 -11.26
CA SER A 154 -30.00 18.23 -11.23
C SER A 154 -30.43 17.84 -9.82
N GLU A 155 -31.26 18.67 -9.19
CA GLU A 155 -31.80 18.40 -7.85
C GLU A 155 -32.63 17.11 -7.80
N PHE A 156 -33.39 16.84 -8.87
CA PHE A 156 -34.24 15.65 -8.95
C PHE A 156 -33.42 14.35 -9.04
N LEU A 157 -32.42 14.29 -9.94
CA LEU A 157 -31.56 13.11 -10.05
C LEU A 157 -30.70 12.92 -8.80
N THR A 158 -30.27 14.02 -8.18
CA THR A 158 -29.55 13.98 -6.89
C THR A 158 -30.44 13.39 -5.79
N SER A 159 -31.71 13.78 -5.72
CA SER A 159 -32.67 13.18 -4.78
C SER A 159 -32.81 11.68 -5.00
N LYS A 160 -32.93 11.22 -6.26
CA LYS A 160 -33.03 9.80 -6.58
C LYS A 160 -31.77 9.00 -6.24
N MET A 161 -30.58 9.57 -6.44
CA MET A 161 -29.33 8.96 -5.99
C MET A 161 -29.22 8.92 -4.46
N ASN A 162 -29.76 9.92 -3.76
CA ASN A 162 -29.80 9.93 -2.30
C ASN A 162 -30.78 8.89 -1.72
N ASP A 163 -31.88 8.60 -2.41
CA ASP A 163 -32.89 7.60 -1.98
C ASP A 163 -32.32 6.18 -1.83
N VAL A 164 -31.16 5.92 -2.44
CA VAL A 164 -30.44 4.64 -2.52
C VAL A 164 -29.40 4.46 -1.39
N LYS A 165 -29.14 5.50 -0.61
CA LYS A 165 -28.19 5.46 0.53
C LYS A 165 -28.46 4.33 1.54
N PRO A 166 -29.73 4.00 1.89
CA PRO A 166 -30.00 2.88 2.79
C PRO A 166 -29.53 1.53 2.23
N GLU A 167 -29.74 1.28 0.94
CA GLU A 167 -29.31 0.05 0.26
C GLU A 167 -27.79 -0.03 0.16
N ILE A 168 -27.13 1.10 -0.10
CA ILE A 168 -25.66 1.19 -0.06
C ILE A 168 -25.15 0.82 1.34
N LYS A 169 -25.76 1.37 2.39
CA LYS A 169 -25.35 1.06 3.77
C LYS A 169 -25.54 -0.42 4.08
N MET A 170 -26.68 -1.01 3.72
CA MET A 170 -26.92 -2.45 3.89
C MET A 170 -25.90 -3.30 3.14
N PHE A 171 -25.54 -2.94 1.91
CA PHE A 171 -24.51 -3.63 1.14
C PHE A 171 -23.15 -3.58 1.84
N LEU A 172 -22.72 -2.39 2.28
CA LEU A 172 -21.44 -2.21 2.98
C LEU A 172 -21.40 -3.00 4.29
N ASP A 173 -22.49 -3.00 5.06
CA ASP A 173 -22.62 -3.78 6.30
C ASP A 173 -22.58 -5.30 6.02
N ASN A 174 -23.20 -5.76 4.92
CA ASN A 174 -23.17 -7.17 4.53
C ASN A 174 -21.79 -7.62 4.05
N VAL A 175 -21.11 -6.83 3.22
CA VAL A 175 -19.74 -7.12 2.77
C VAL A 175 -18.78 -7.12 3.96
N TYR A 176 -18.90 -6.13 4.86
CA TYR A 176 -18.14 -6.10 6.10
C TYR A 176 -18.38 -7.32 6.97
N GLY A 177 -19.65 -7.70 7.16
CA GLY A 177 -20.04 -8.88 7.92
C GLY A 177 -19.42 -10.15 7.32
N TYR A 178 -19.47 -10.29 6.00
CA TYR A 178 -18.91 -11.41 5.26
C TYR A 178 -17.40 -11.54 5.48
N ILE A 179 -16.65 -10.43 5.29
CA ILE A 179 -15.19 -10.38 5.53
C ILE A 179 -14.85 -10.71 6.99
N SER A 180 -15.70 -10.32 7.94
CA SER A 180 -15.44 -10.48 9.38
C SER A 180 -15.83 -11.87 9.91
N SER A 181 -16.73 -12.58 9.24
CA SER A 181 -17.30 -13.85 9.74
C SER A 181 -16.75 -15.10 9.08
N GLU A 182 -16.30 -15.01 7.83
CA GLU A 182 -15.83 -16.17 7.08
C GLU A 182 -14.31 -16.33 7.19
N ALA A 183 -13.85 -17.60 7.26
CA ALA A 183 -12.44 -17.94 7.20
C ALA A 183 -11.93 -17.83 5.75
N LEU A 184 -11.82 -16.60 5.26
CA LEU A 184 -11.35 -16.28 3.92
C LEU A 184 -9.82 -16.18 3.89
N ASN A 185 -9.22 -16.60 2.78
CA ASN A 185 -7.80 -16.30 2.57
C ASN A 185 -7.60 -14.80 2.24
N PHE A 186 -6.38 -14.30 2.38
CA PHE A 186 -6.12 -12.87 2.19
C PHE A 186 -6.51 -12.34 0.80
N ASN A 187 -6.38 -13.15 -0.25
CA ASN A 187 -6.69 -12.75 -1.61
C ASN A 187 -8.20 -12.61 -1.84
N GLU A 188 -8.98 -13.53 -1.28
CA GLU A 188 -10.45 -13.46 -1.27
C GLU A 188 -10.92 -12.22 -0.50
N CYS A 189 -10.33 -11.95 0.66
CA CYS A 189 -10.61 -10.74 1.43
C CYS A 189 -10.33 -9.47 0.64
N CYS A 190 -9.19 -9.38 -0.07
CA CYS A 190 -8.87 -8.23 -0.92
C CYS A 190 -9.93 -8.01 -2.00
N TYR A 191 -10.44 -9.08 -2.62
CA TYR A 191 -11.48 -9.00 -3.63
C TYR A 191 -12.79 -8.38 -3.07
N TYR A 192 -13.27 -8.84 -1.91
CA TYR A 192 -14.45 -8.23 -1.29
C TYR A 192 -14.18 -6.79 -0.81
N PHE A 193 -12.95 -6.49 -0.44
CA PHE A 193 -12.50 -5.13 -0.14
C PHE A 193 -12.57 -4.20 -1.34
N ASP A 194 -12.19 -4.68 -2.53
CA ASP A 194 -12.32 -3.93 -3.78
C ASP A 194 -13.80 -3.56 -4.02
N LEU A 195 -14.70 -4.54 -3.89
CA LEU A 195 -16.15 -4.31 -4.04
C LEU A 195 -16.69 -3.30 -3.01
N TYR A 196 -16.20 -3.34 -1.77
CA TYR A 196 -16.53 -2.35 -0.74
C TYR A 196 -16.12 -0.93 -1.15
N PHE A 197 -14.87 -0.76 -1.59
CA PHE A 197 -14.33 0.55 -1.94
C PHE A 197 -14.86 1.13 -3.24
N GLU A 198 -15.40 0.30 -4.13
CA GLU A 198 -16.07 0.76 -5.34
C GLU A 198 -17.42 1.45 -5.06
N ILE A 199 -18.02 1.18 -3.89
CA ILE A 199 -19.32 1.72 -3.49
C ILE A 199 -19.21 2.78 -2.42
N THR A 200 -18.32 2.61 -1.46
CA THR A 200 -18.17 3.58 -0.36
C THR A 200 -17.85 4.97 -0.89
N GLN A 201 -18.50 5.96 -0.28
CA GLN A 201 -18.21 7.37 -0.54
C GLN A 201 -16.95 7.83 0.21
N ASP A 202 -16.61 7.13 1.30
CA ASP A 202 -15.45 7.40 2.13
C ASP A 202 -14.39 6.31 1.94
N LYS A 203 -13.33 6.64 1.19
CA LYS A 203 -12.17 5.76 0.99
C LYS A 203 -11.24 5.70 2.19
N THR A 204 -11.52 6.46 3.25
CA THR A 204 -10.70 6.56 4.47
C THR A 204 -11.34 5.87 5.67
N ASP A 205 -12.34 5.01 5.44
CA ASP A 205 -12.98 4.24 6.50
C ASP A 205 -11.94 3.36 7.24
N ARG A 206 -11.59 3.78 8.45
CA ARG A 206 -10.58 3.10 9.27
C ARG A 206 -11.07 1.75 9.82
N LYS A 207 -12.38 1.54 9.95
CA LYS A 207 -12.92 0.28 10.49
C LYS A 207 -12.63 -0.87 9.53
N ILE A 208 -12.91 -0.67 8.25
CA ILE A 208 -12.66 -1.65 7.20
C ILE A 208 -11.14 -1.86 7.02
N MET A 209 -10.32 -0.79 7.02
CA MET A 209 -8.84 -0.91 6.96
C MET A 209 -8.23 -1.69 8.13
N ASN A 210 -8.73 -1.48 9.35
CA ASN A 210 -8.29 -2.26 10.51
C ASN A 210 -8.70 -3.73 10.39
N THR A 211 -9.86 -4.02 9.80
CA THR A 211 -10.30 -5.39 9.54
C THR A 211 -9.35 -6.06 8.55
N LEU A 212 -8.95 -5.37 7.48
CA LEU A 212 -7.94 -5.88 6.55
C LEU A 212 -6.58 -6.13 7.22
N LEU A 213 -6.17 -5.28 8.17
CA LEU A 213 -4.96 -5.50 8.95
C LEU A 213 -5.05 -6.77 9.81
N VAL A 214 -6.20 -7.01 10.45
CA VAL A 214 -6.42 -8.21 11.26
C VAL A 214 -6.39 -9.45 10.36
N THR A 215 -7.12 -9.44 9.25
CA THR A 215 -7.11 -10.53 8.28
C THR A 215 -5.71 -10.79 7.72
N PHE A 216 -4.97 -9.74 7.34
CA PHE A 216 -3.59 -9.87 6.87
C PHE A 216 -2.70 -10.56 7.90
N LYS A 217 -2.86 -10.21 9.18
CA LYS A 217 -2.11 -10.84 10.27
C LYS A 217 -2.47 -12.32 10.39
N GLU A 218 -3.76 -12.63 10.51
CA GLU A 218 -4.25 -14.00 10.68
C GLU A 218 -3.86 -14.89 9.51
N SER A 219 -4.04 -14.43 8.27
CA SER A 219 -3.73 -15.20 7.07
C SER A 219 -2.25 -15.49 6.88
N THR A 220 -1.38 -14.63 7.39
CA THR A 220 0.08 -14.79 7.28
C THR A 220 0.72 -15.43 8.52
N TYR A 221 -0.03 -15.52 9.64
CA TYR A 221 0.40 -16.21 10.86
C TYR A 221 0.30 -17.73 10.75
N VAL A 222 -0.69 -18.26 10.02
CA VAL A 222 -1.16 -19.67 10.13
C VAL A 222 -0.37 -20.68 9.28
N PHE A 223 0.69 -20.27 8.57
CA PHE A 223 1.56 -21.20 7.84
C PHE A 223 2.70 -21.71 8.73
N ASP A 224 2.37 -22.62 9.65
CA ASP A 224 3.34 -23.32 10.51
C ASP A 224 4.10 -24.45 9.77
N ASP A 225 3.70 -24.82 8.55
CA ASP A 225 4.47 -25.73 7.69
C ASP A 225 5.62 -24.98 7.02
N VAL A 226 6.72 -24.86 7.78
CA VAL A 226 7.99 -24.27 7.34
C VAL A 226 8.70 -25.12 6.26
N GLU A 227 8.09 -26.23 5.82
CA GLU A 227 8.65 -27.12 4.80
C GLU A 227 8.85 -26.43 3.45
N ASN A 228 8.11 -25.35 3.15
CA ASN A 228 8.28 -24.59 1.91
C ASN A 228 8.48 -23.08 2.13
N PHE A 229 9.68 -22.73 2.62
CA PHE A 229 10.11 -21.34 2.85
C PHE A 229 9.89 -20.43 1.63
N ASP A 230 10.18 -20.92 0.42
CA ASP A 230 10.09 -20.12 -0.81
C ASP A 230 8.65 -19.77 -1.18
N GLU A 231 7.72 -20.72 -1.07
CA GLU A 231 6.29 -20.46 -1.29
C GLU A 231 5.72 -19.49 -0.25
N TYR A 232 6.08 -19.68 1.02
CA TYR A 232 5.59 -18.80 2.08
C TYR A 232 6.07 -17.36 1.89
N ILE A 233 7.36 -17.16 1.58
CA ILE A 233 7.87 -15.80 1.42
C ILE A 233 7.28 -15.09 0.21
N GLU A 234 6.97 -15.82 -0.87
CA GLU A 234 6.25 -15.27 -2.03
C GLU A 234 4.82 -14.89 -1.68
N TYR A 235 4.11 -15.74 -0.94
CA TYR A 235 2.77 -15.42 -0.43
C TYR A 235 2.80 -14.18 0.48
N LEU A 236 3.77 -14.09 1.38
CA LEU A 236 3.94 -12.96 2.29
C LEU A 236 4.23 -11.66 1.53
N GLU A 237 5.11 -11.69 0.52
CA GLU A 237 5.42 -10.53 -0.34
C GLU A 237 4.20 -10.06 -1.15
N ALA A 238 3.45 -11.00 -1.74
CA ALA A 238 2.24 -10.67 -2.50
C ALA A 238 1.18 -10.04 -1.58
N SER A 239 1.02 -10.59 -0.38
CA SER A 239 0.05 -10.14 0.61
C SER A 239 0.38 -8.73 1.12
N ILE A 240 1.63 -8.47 1.51
CA ILE A 240 2.02 -7.13 2.00
C ILE A 240 1.92 -6.07 0.88
N CYS A 241 2.26 -6.41 -0.37
CA CYS A 241 2.07 -5.53 -1.54
C CYS A 241 0.61 -5.08 -1.68
N ARG A 242 -0.32 -6.04 -1.65
CA ARG A 242 -1.75 -5.76 -1.74
C ARG A 242 -2.22 -4.94 -0.54
N PHE A 243 -1.90 -5.38 0.68
CA PHE A 243 -2.25 -4.71 1.91
C PHE A 243 -1.89 -3.21 1.90
N ILE A 244 -0.65 -2.87 1.52
CA ILE A 244 -0.16 -1.49 1.48
C ILE A 244 -0.97 -0.62 0.50
N SER A 245 -1.48 -1.20 -0.58
CA SER A 245 -2.25 -0.44 -1.58
C SER A 245 -3.62 0.04 -1.08
N TYR A 246 -4.15 -0.61 -0.03
CA TYR A 246 -5.51 -0.37 0.46
C TYR A 246 -5.61 0.56 1.67
N VAL A 247 -4.52 0.75 2.41
CA VAL A 247 -4.58 1.34 3.76
C VAL A 247 -3.83 2.66 3.86
N ASP A 248 -4.11 3.45 4.90
CA ASP A 248 -3.41 4.69 5.20
C ASP A 248 -2.00 4.44 5.77
N ASP A 249 -1.18 5.49 5.84
CA ASP A 249 0.22 5.40 6.25
C ASP A 249 0.41 4.90 7.70
N ASP A 250 -0.53 5.17 8.61
CA ASP A 250 -0.48 4.68 9.99
C ASP A 250 -0.68 3.15 10.04
N ILE A 251 -1.67 2.65 9.30
CA ILE A 251 -1.97 1.21 9.22
C ILE A 251 -0.87 0.47 8.43
N LYS A 252 -0.27 1.10 7.41
CA LYS A 252 0.91 0.55 6.69
C LYS A 252 2.04 0.21 7.65
N LYS A 253 2.38 1.11 8.59
CA LYS A 253 3.44 0.85 9.59
C LYS A 253 3.15 -0.40 10.41
N SER A 254 1.89 -0.62 10.79
CA SER A 254 1.46 -1.81 11.52
C SER A 254 1.61 -3.09 10.69
N GLY A 255 1.28 -3.04 9.39
CA GLY A 255 1.50 -4.16 8.47
C GLY A 255 2.99 -4.45 8.25
N ILE A 256 3.83 -3.42 8.11
CA ILE A 256 5.29 -3.56 7.97
C ILE A 256 5.90 -4.21 9.21
N ASN A 257 5.47 -3.82 10.42
CA ASN A 257 5.91 -4.46 11.66
C ASN A 257 5.57 -5.95 11.68
N HIS A 258 4.35 -6.30 11.24
CA HIS A 258 3.91 -7.69 11.16
C HIS A 258 4.71 -8.48 10.11
N TYR A 259 4.94 -7.91 8.93
CA TYR A 259 5.77 -8.51 7.87
C TYR A 259 7.16 -8.91 8.38
N PHE A 260 7.86 -8.00 9.09
CA PHE A 260 9.18 -8.32 9.65
C PHE A 260 9.11 -9.27 10.85
N LYS A 261 7.99 -9.32 11.58
CA LYS A 261 7.74 -10.32 12.62
C LYS A 261 7.61 -11.73 12.02
N CYS A 262 6.88 -11.87 10.91
CA CYS A 262 6.80 -13.13 10.16
C CYS A 262 8.18 -13.55 9.64
N ILE A 263 8.96 -12.62 9.05
CA ILE A 263 10.35 -12.90 8.62
C ILE A 263 11.18 -13.44 9.78
N TYR A 264 11.12 -12.79 10.95
CA TYR A 264 11.85 -13.25 12.14
C TYR A 264 11.48 -14.68 12.55
N GLN A 265 10.21 -15.07 12.41
CA GLN A 265 9.74 -16.41 12.76
C GLN A 265 10.25 -17.47 11.77
N ILE A 266 10.12 -17.23 10.47
CA ILE A 266 10.44 -18.23 9.43
C ILE A 266 11.95 -18.42 9.19
N VAL A 267 12.78 -17.42 9.49
CA VAL A 267 14.22 -17.52 9.28
C VAL A 267 14.82 -18.45 10.34
N LYS A 268 15.36 -19.59 9.88
CA LYS A 268 16.01 -20.61 10.71
C LYS A 268 17.53 -20.65 10.57
N ASN A 269 18.08 -20.15 9.46
CA ASN A 269 19.52 -20.18 9.19
C ASN A 269 19.97 -18.97 8.37
N ALA A 270 21.28 -18.79 8.20
CA ALA A 270 21.84 -17.63 7.49
C ALA A 270 21.44 -17.58 6.00
N ARG A 271 21.25 -18.74 5.36
CA ARG A 271 20.83 -18.84 3.95
C ARG A 271 19.41 -18.30 3.74
N THR A 272 18.46 -18.73 4.57
CA THR A 272 17.07 -18.25 4.55
C THR A 272 16.99 -16.76 4.89
N ALA A 273 17.79 -16.29 5.85
CA ALA A 273 17.92 -14.86 6.16
C ALA A 273 18.35 -14.04 4.92
N LYS A 274 19.38 -14.51 4.22
CA LYS A 274 19.91 -13.87 3.01
C LYS A 274 18.86 -13.76 1.91
N ILE A 275 18.10 -14.82 1.66
CA ILE A 275 17.01 -14.81 0.67
C ILE A 275 15.92 -13.83 1.12
N ALA A 276 15.46 -13.92 2.36
CA ALA A 276 14.40 -13.08 2.89
C ALA A 276 14.73 -11.58 2.78
N PHE A 277 15.89 -11.15 3.26
CA PHE A 277 16.25 -9.74 3.24
C PHE A 277 16.57 -9.22 1.82
N LYS A 278 17.07 -10.07 0.90
CA LYS A 278 17.19 -9.68 -0.51
C LYS A 278 15.82 -9.44 -1.15
N LYS A 279 14.87 -10.36 -0.91
CA LYS A 279 13.46 -10.25 -1.34
C LYS A 279 12.80 -8.98 -0.76
N SER A 280 12.89 -8.74 0.55
CA SER A 280 12.40 -7.52 1.20
C SER A 280 13.00 -6.22 0.63
N LYS A 281 14.28 -6.21 0.26
CA LYS A 281 14.90 -5.04 -0.39
C LYS A 281 14.26 -4.76 -1.75
N MET A 282 14.05 -5.80 -2.56
CA MET A 282 13.38 -5.68 -3.86
C MET A 282 11.92 -5.26 -3.70
N LEU A 283 11.22 -5.78 -2.69
CA LEU A 283 9.87 -5.35 -2.32
C LEU A 283 9.83 -3.85 -2.04
N GLY A 284 10.75 -3.34 -1.21
CA GLY A 284 10.86 -1.91 -0.90
C GLY A 284 11.01 -1.02 -2.13
N GLN A 285 11.66 -1.52 -3.18
CA GLN A 285 11.86 -0.80 -4.44
C GLN A 285 10.68 -0.91 -5.42
N ARG A 286 9.90 -1.99 -5.34
CA ARG A 286 8.75 -2.25 -6.23
C ARG A 286 7.46 -1.58 -5.76
N VAL A 287 7.29 -1.42 -4.45
CA VAL A 287 6.07 -0.85 -3.86
C VAL A 287 6.12 0.67 -3.87
N ASN A 288 5.04 1.32 -4.30
CA ASN A 288 4.88 2.77 -4.27
C ASN A 288 4.62 3.27 -2.83
N PHE A 289 5.69 3.33 -2.03
CA PHE A 289 5.65 3.93 -0.72
C PHE A 289 5.72 5.46 -0.78
N SER A 290 5.05 6.13 0.16
CA SER A 290 5.40 7.51 0.50
C SER A 290 6.82 7.55 1.08
N SER A 291 7.51 8.68 1.00
CA SER A 291 8.89 8.82 1.48
C SER A 291 9.04 8.45 2.95
N THR A 292 8.07 8.81 3.79
CA THR A 292 8.01 8.51 5.22
C THR A 292 7.87 7.01 5.49
N ILE A 293 7.00 6.32 4.73
CA ILE A 293 6.79 4.88 4.91
C ILE A 293 7.96 4.08 4.36
N TYR A 294 8.59 4.51 3.27
CA TYR A 294 9.80 3.88 2.78
C TYR A 294 10.94 3.96 3.81
N GLN A 295 11.16 5.13 4.42
CA GLN A 295 12.13 5.28 5.50
C GLN A 295 11.82 4.35 6.68
N TYR A 296 10.56 4.28 7.08
CA TYR A 296 10.12 3.37 8.15
C TYR A 296 10.35 1.90 7.79
N PHE A 297 10.07 1.50 6.54
CA PHE A 297 10.32 0.15 6.04
C PHE A 297 11.81 -0.20 6.11
N MET A 298 12.69 0.69 5.64
CA MET A 298 14.14 0.49 5.66
C MET A 298 14.69 0.43 7.10
N GLN A 299 14.17 1.27 8.00
CA GLN A 299 14.51 1.21 9.42
C GLN A 299 14.10 -0.14 10.03
N LYS A 300 12.86 -0.58 9.81
CA LYS A 300 12.37 -1.86 10.33
C LYS A 300 13.11 -3.06 9.73
N MET A 301 13.54 -2.96 8.49
CA MET A 301 14.40 -3.97 7.87
C MET A 301 15.75 -4.06 8.58
N ALA A 302 16.38 -2.93 8.91
CA ALA A 302 17.65 -2.90 9.64
C ALA A 302 17.50 -3.47 11.06
N GLU A 303 16.45 -3.09 11.78
CA GLU A 303 16.13 -3.63 13.11
C GLU A 303 15.88 -5.15 13.04
N SER A 304 15.10 -5.61 12.07
CA SER A 304 14.81 -7.04 11.87
C SER A 304 16.06 -7.85 11.54
N LYS A 305 17.01 -7.32 10.76
CA LYS A 305 18.31 -7.99 10.53
C LYS A 305 19.08 -8.19 11.83
N ASN A 306 19.07 -7.20 12.73
CA ASN A 306 19.74 -7.28 14.02
C ASN A 306 19.10 -8.36 14.90
N ASP A 307 17.77 -8.36 14.99
CA ASP A 307 17.01 -9.33 15.77
C ASP A 307 17.23 -10.76 15.25
N VAL A 308 17.18 -10.96 13.92
CA VAL A 308 17.42 -12.26 13.29
C VAL A 308 18.86 -12.69 13.51
N PHE A 309 19.85 -11.81 13.35
CA PHE A 309 21.25 -12.15 13.61
C PHE A 309 21.46 -12.62 15.05
N PHE A 310 20.89 -11.90 16.01
CA PHE A 310 20.93 -12.29 17.42
C PHE A 310 20.21 -13.61 17.71
N LYS A 311 19.07 -13.87 17.05
CA LYS A 311 18.36 -15.16 17.12
C LYS A 311 19.26 -16.30 16.64
N LEU A 312 19.91 -16.14 15.48
CA LEU A 312 20.79 -17.15 14.90
C LEU A 312 22.02 -17.42 15.76
N LEU A 313 22.60 -16.40 16.41
CA LEU A 313 23.70 -16.60 17.37
C LEU A 313 23.28 -17.41 18.61
N LYS A 314 22.00 -17.33 19.01
CA LYS A 314 21.47 -18.04 20.17
C LYS A 314 20.91 -19.42 19.86
N GLN A 315 20.59 -19.70 18.60
CA GLN A 315 20.11 -21.01 18.20
C GLN A 315 21.29 -21.99 18.27
N VAL A 316 21.15 -22.99 19.13
CA VAL A 316 21.99 -24.19 19.08
C VAL A 316 21.49 -24.96 17.88
N ASP A 317 22.29 -25.06 16.81
CA ASP A 317 21.90 -25.87 15.65
C ASP A 317 21.54 -27.29 16.13
N GLU A 318 20.28 -27.70 15.96
CA GLU A 318 19.89 -29.11 15.88
C GLU A 318 20.25 -29.69 14.50
N ASP A 319 20.51 -28.83 13.52
CA ASP A 319 20.87 -29.19 12.15
C ASP A 319 22.38 -29.05 11.94
N GLU A 320 23.12 -30.09 12.30
CA GLU A 320 24.44 -30.30 11.71
C GLU A 320 24.28 -30.45 10.19
N ASP A 321 24.85 -29.53 9.41
CA ASP A 321 25.01 -29.69 7.96
C ASP A 321 25.63 -31.08 7.67
N PRO A 322 24.92 -32.01 7.01
CA PRO A 322 25.46 -33.35 6.73
C PRO A 322 26.67 -33.31 5.79
N GLU A 323 26.90 -32.21 5.08
CA GLU A 323 28.02 -32.07 4.13
C GLU A 323 29.39 -31.85 4.80
N GLU A 324 29.48 -31.46 6.09
CA GLU A 324 30.77 -31.40 6.80
C GLU A 324 31.19 -32.76 7.39
N ASN A 325 30.29 -33.74 7.47
CA ASN A 325 30.59 -35.09 7.95
C ASN A 325 31.26 -35.99 6.91
N GLU A 326 31.24 -35.64 5.61
CA GLU A 326 31.93 -36.44 4.57
C GLU A 326 33.45 -36.20 4.48
N LYS A 327 34.02 -35.33 5.32
CA LYS A 327 35.48 -35.14 5.43
C LYS A 327 36.06 -35.29 6.83
N GLN A 328 35.27 -35.79 7.78
CA GLN A 328 35.82 -36.27 9.04
C GLN A 328 35.93 -37.79 8.95
N ASP A 329 37.13 -38.24 8.58
CA ASP A 329 37.57 -39.61 8.83
C ASP A 329 37.15 -39.99 10.24
N ILE A 330 36.26 -40.97 10.30
CA ILE A 330 35.68 -41.53 11.51
C ILE A 330 36.83 -42.13 12.33
N PHE A 331 37.37 -41.35 13.26
CA PHE A 331 38.12 -41.88 14.39
C PHE A 331 37.11 -42.23 15.49
N TYR A 332 36.77 -43.53 15.55
CA TYR A 332 36.13 -44.16 16.71
C TYR A 332 37.08 -44.11 17.91
N PHE A 333 37.14 -42.97 18.59
CA PHE A 333 37.45 -42.87 20.00
C PHE A 333 36.63 -41.70 20.54
N GLU A 334 35.55 -41.99 21.27
CA GLU A 334 34.90 -41.01 22.14
C GLU A 334 35.93 -40.50 23.15
N SER A 335 36.58 -39.39 22.82
CA SER A 335 37.42 -38.68 23.78
C SER A 335 36.51 -37.89 24.71
N LYS A 336 36.35 -38.45 25.91
CA LYS A 336 36.20 -37.78 27.22
C LYS A 336 35.84 -36.29 27.16
N LEU A 337 34.65 -35.93 27.68
CA LEU A 337 34.27 -34.59 28.14
C LEU A 337 34.93 -33.44 27.36
N SER A 338 34.30 -32.99 26.27
CA SER A 338 34.80 -31.81 25.55
C SER A 338 34.96 -30.63 26.51
N SER A 339 36.18 -30.10 26.58
CA SER A 339 36.54 -29.01 27.48
C SER A 339 35.72 -27.75 27.17
N ALA A 340 35.58 -26.85 28.13
CA ALA A 340 34.82 -25.61 27.94
C ALA A 340 35.42 -24.76 26.80
N SER A 341 36.76 -24.73 26.67
CA SER A 341 37.42 -24.05 25.55
C SER A 341 37.12 -24.67 24.20
N THR A 342 36.99 -26.00 24.12
CA THR A 342 36.67 -26.70 22.87
C THR A 342 35.26 -26.31 22.41
N LYS A 343 34.29 -26.32 23.33
CA LYS A 343 32.90 -25.94 23.04
C LYS A 343 32.80 -24.48 22.59
N ILE A 344 33.44 -23.56 23.33
CA ILE A 344 33.45 -22.13 22.98
C ILE A 344 34.13 -21.87 21.64
N ASN A 345 35.21 -22.58 21.33
CA ASN A 345 35.88 -22.44 20.03
C ASN A 345 34.98 -22.90 18.87
N ILE A 346 34.10 -23.89 19.09
CA ILE A 346 33.07 -24.29 18.12
C ILE A 346 32.04 -23.17 17.97
N ASP A 347 31.51 -22.64 19.09
CA ASP A 347 30.53 -21.55 19.10
C ASP A 347 31.07 -20.29 18.38
N PHE A 348 32.36 -19.99 18.57
CA PHE A 348 33.04 -18.88 17.91
C PHE A 348 33.17 -19.07 16.40
N LYS A 349 33.50 -20.29 15.94
CA LYS A 349 33.52 -20.60 14.51
C LYS A 349 32.13 -20.48 13.89
N LYS A 350 31.10 -20.98 14.56
CA LYS A 350 29.70 -20.84 14.14
C LYS A 350 29.30 -19.37 14.02
N SER A 351 29.58 -18.58 15.06
CA SER A 351 29.33 -17.14 15.08
C SER A 351 30.02 -16.42 13.92
N SER A 352 31.27 -16.77 13.61
CA SER A 352 31.99 -16.24 12.46
C SER A 352 31.36 -16.63 11.12
N LYS A 353 30.92 -17.89 10.94
CA LYS A 353 30.23 -18.35 9.72
C LYS A 353 28.94 -17.54 9.50
N ILE A 354 28.09 -17.43 10.53
CA ILE A 354 26.86 -16.64 10.50
C ILE A 354 27.14 -15.18 10.12
N PHE A 355 28.19 -14.57 10.72
CA PHE A 355 28.58 -13.20 10.41
C PHE A 355 28.99 -13.04 8.94
N TYR A 356 29.80 -13.94 8.39
CA TYR A 356 30.23 -13.87 6.99
C TYR A 356 29.05 -13.98 6.02
N ASP A 357 28.11 -14.89 6.29
CA ASP A 357 26.91 -15.06 5.47
C ASP A 357 26.00 -13.83 5.54
N PHE A 358 25.86 -13.22 6.72
CA PHE A 358 25.12 -11.98 6.92
C PHE A 358 25.80 -10.77 6.28
N ASN A 359 27.12 -10.73 6.24
CA ASN A 359 27.86 -9.56 5.78
C ASN A 359 27.54 -9.15 4.34
N GLU A 360 27.06 -10.08 3.50
CA GLU A 360 26.62 -9.80 2.13
C GLU A 360 25.34 -8.96 2.04
N ILE A 361 24.48 -8.97 3.07
CA ILE A 361 23.19 -8.27 3.07
C ILE A 361 23.21 -6.99 3.92
N LEU A 362 24.31 -6.73 4.63
CA LEU A 362 24.48 -5.58 5.51
C LEU A 362 25.05 -4.36 4.77
N LEU A 363 24.51 -3.20 5.09
CA LEU A 363 25.13 -1.90 4.77
C LEU A 363 26.26 -1.60 5.76
N GLU A 364 27.14 -0.65 5.41
CA GLU A 364 28.31 -0.29 6.23
C GLU A 364 27.92 0.12 7.67
N ASN A 365 26.85 0.89 7.83
CA ASN A 365 26.33 1.32 9.13
C ASN A 365 25.68 0.17 9.91
N GLU A 366 24.96 -0.73 9.25
CA GLU A 366 24.37 -1.93 9.87
C GLU A 366 25.48 -2.88 10.35
N ARG A 367 26.57 -3.02 9.58
CA ARG A 367 27.73 -3.85 9.93
C ARG A 367 28.35 -3.44 11.27
N ILE A 368 28.48 -2.14 11.53
CA ILE A 368 29.05 -1.64 12.79
C ILE A 368 28.22 -2.09 13.99
N HIS A 369 26.89 -2.08 13.86
CA HIS A 369 25.99 -2.49 14.93
C HIS A 369 25.94 -4.01 15.10
N ILE A 370 25.97 -4.78 14.00
CA ILE A 370 26.09 -6.25 14.07
C ILE A 370 27.40 -6.67 14.74
N GLN A 371 28.50 -5.94 14.52
CA GLN A 371 29.77 -6.16 15.23
C GLN A 371 29.65 -5.90 16.73
N GLU A 372 28.81 -4.96 17.17
CA GLU A 372 28.51 -4.73 18.59
C GLU A 372 27.80 -5.93 19.20
N ILE A 373 26.72 -6.38 18.55
CA ILE A 373 25.95 -7.56 18.97
C ILE A 373 26.85 -8.78 19.06
N LEU A 374 27.74 -8.98 18.08
CA LEU A 374 28.68 -10.09 18.06
C LEU A 374 29.64 -10.04 19.27
N ILE A 375 30.22 -8.88 19.59
CA ILE A 375 31.12 -8.73 20.74
C ILE A 375 30.39 -9.03 22.06
N ASP A 376 29.19 -8.49 22.22
CA ASP A 376 28.43 -8.66 23.45
C ASP A 376 27.99 -10.11 23.61
N HIS A 377 27.62 -10.79 22.52
CA HIS A 377 27.39 -12.24 22.50
C HIS A 377 28.64 -13.01 22.94
N ILE A 378 29.80 -12.73 22.34
CA ILE A 378 31.06 -13.43 22.68
C ILE A 378 31.42 -13.26 24.16
N LYS A 379 31.27 -12.04 24.69
CA LYS A 379 31.52 -11.77 26.12
C LYS A 379 30.57 -12.57 27.00
N ALA A 380 29.26 -12.54 26.68
CA ALA A 380 28.25 -13.30 27.41
C ALA A 380 28.56 -14.80 27.38
N THR A 381 28.87 -15.36 26.21
CA THR A 381 29.25 -16.77 26.05
C THR A 381 30.47 -17.10 26.93
N ILE A 382 31.53 -16.30 26.91
CA ILE A 382 32.70 -16.55 27.79
C ILE A 382 32.32 -16.51 29.28
N GLU A 383 31.36 -15.68 29.68
CA GLU A 383 30.94 -15.57 31.09
C GLU A 383 30.03 -16.71 31.55
N GLU A 384 29.28 -17.33 30.63
CA GLU A 384 28.41 -18.48 30.93
C GLU A 384 29.20 -19.76 31.21
N TYR A 385 30.38 -19.92 30.59
CA TYR A 385 31.20 -21.11 30.77
C TYR A 385 32.09 -21.02 32.03
N LYS A 386 32.13 -22.12 32.79
CA LYS A 386 33.13 -22.34 33.83
C LYS A 386 34.34 -23.03 33.21
N PHE A 387 35.49 -22.37 33.26
CA PHE A 387 36.73 -22.94 32.76
C PHE A 387 37.53 -23.57 33.89
N GLU A 388 38.14 -24.70 33.58
CA GLU A 388 39.27 -25.21 34.35
C GLU A 388 40.48 -24.27 34.17
N PRO A 389 41.43 -24.22 35.13
CA PRO A 389 42.48 -23.20 35.19
C PRO A 389 43.30 -23.04 33.90
N PHE A 390 43.58 -24.15 33.22
CA PHE A 390 44.37 -24.17 31.99
C PHE A 390 43.53 -24.04 30.71
N ASP A 391 42.25 -24.39 30.80
CA ASP A 391 41.36 -24.49 29.65
C ASP A 391 41.10 -23.10 29.03
N PHE A 392 41.04 -22.05 29.84
CA PHE A 392 40.85 -20.68 29.37
C PHE A 392 41.96 -20.21 28.41
N PHE A 393 43.20 -20.67 28.58
CA PHE A 393 44.32 -20.27 27.72
C PHE A 393 44.24 -20.88 26.30
N GLN A 394 43.40 -21.90 26.11
CA GLN A 394 43.22 -22.60 24.84
C GLN A 394 42.14 -21.97 23.93
N ILE A 395 41.49 -20.88 24.38
CA ILE A 395 40.50 -20.14 23.59
C ILE A 395 41.14 -19.48 22.36
N LYS A 396 40.54 -19.68 21.19
CA LYS A 396 40.96 -19.16 19.89
C LYS A 396 39.97 -18.12 19.37
N ILE A 397 40.40 -16.87 19.31
CA ILE A 397 39.58 -15.73 18.86
C ILE A 397 39.97 -15.20 17.47
N THR A 398 40.84 -15.89 16.76
CA THR A 398 41.42 -15.40 15.50
C THR A 398 40.38 -15.12 14.43
N ASP A 399 39.36 -15.96 14.31
CA ASP A 399 38.34 -15.82 13.28
C ASP A 399 37.31 -14.75 13.64
N ILE A 400 36.92 -14.67 14.92
CA ILE A 400 36.15 -13.54 15.47
C ILE A 400 36.83 -12.20 15.19
N ARG A 401 38.15 -12.10 15.42
CA ARG A 401 38.89 -10.85 15.19
C ARG A 401 38.76 -10.35 13.76
N LYS A 402 38.69 -11.26 12.78
CA LYS A 402 38.49 -10.92 11.37
C LYS A 402 37.09 -10.34 11.13
N CYS A 403 36.07 -10.77 11.88
CA CYS A 403 34.71 -10.22 11.81
C CYS A 403 34.64 -8.78 12.35
N LEU A 404 35.49 -8.42 13.32
CA LEU A 404 35.51 -7.10 13.99
C LEU A 404 36.40 -6.04 13.29
N GLY A 405 36.90 -6.35 12.09
CA GLY A 405 37.72 -5.45 11.27
C GLY A 405 39.21 -5.57 11.52
N SER A 406 39.95 -4.46 11.33
CA SER A 406 41.41 -4.46 11.49
C SER A 406 41.83 -4.69 12.95
N ARG A 407 43.05 -5.18 13.18
CA ARG A 407 43.59 -5.43 14.53
C ARG A 407 43.63 -4.16 15.40
N SER A 408 43.72 -2.98 14.78
CA SER A 408 43.71 -1.69 15.46
C SER A 408 42.30 -1.14 15.72
N SER A 409 41.23 -1.83 15.29
CA SER A 409 39.86 -1.39 15.46
C SER A 409 39.48 -1.27 16.93
N ILE A 410 38.61 -0.31 17.26
CA ILE A 410 38.11 -0.10 18.62
C ILE A 410 37.46 -1.40 19.15
N LYS A 411 36.74 -2.11 18.28
CA LYS A 411 36.07 -3.37 18.59
C LYS A 411 37.05 -4.49 18.96
N ASN A 412 38.13 -4.67 18.19
CA ASN A 412 39.19 -5.62 18.52
C ASN A 412 39.92 -5.24 19.82
N LYS A 413 40.19 -3.95 20.05
CA LYS A 413 40.76 -3.47 21.32
C LYS A 413 39.86 -3.77 22.53
N GLN A 414 38.55 -3.63 22.38
CA GLN A 414 37.58 -3.96 23.43
C GLN A 414 37.56 -5.45 23.75
N LEU A 415 37.59 -6.31 22.72
CA LEU A 415 37.65 -7.77 22.90
C LEU A 415 38.98 -8.18 23.55
N ASP A 416 40.10 -7.65 23.06
CA ASP A 416 41.43 -7.94 23.59
C ASP A 416 41.54 -7.52 25.07
N LYS A 417 41.02 -6.35 25.43
CA LYS A 417 40.98 -5.89 26.83
C LYS A 417 40.19 -6.85 27.72
N PHE A 418 38.98 -7.25 27.30
CA PHE A 418 38.15 -8.19 28.07
C PHE A 418 38.83 -9.54 28.26
N ILE A 419 39.46 -10.08 27.22
CA ILE A 419 40.15 -11.38 27.30
C ILE A 419 41.39 -11.29 28.17
N MET A 420 42.16 -10.20 28.07
CA MET A 420 43.32 -10.00 28.94
C MET A 420 42.91 -9.88 30.41
N GLU A 421 41.86 -9.12 30.74
CA GLU A 421 41.34 -9.03 32.11
C GLU A 421 40.93 -10.40 32.67
N LYS A 422 40.34 -11.27 31.83
CA LYS A 422 40.02 -12.65 32.25
C LYS A 422 41.28 -13.51 32.38
N LYS A 423 42.25 -13.40 31.45
CA LYS A 423 43.53 -14.12 31.52
C LYS A 423 44.29 -13.77 32.78
N GLU A 424 44.38 -12.49 33.13
CA GLU A 424 45.04 -12.00 34.35
C GLU A 424 44.43 -12.61 35.61
N ARG A 425 43.11 -12.78 35.69
CA ARG A 425 42.46 -13.47 36.82
C ARG A 425 42.86 -14.94 36.93
N TYR A 426 42.95 -15.67 35.82
CA TYR A 426 43.42 -17.06 35.82
C TYR A 426 44.92 -17.16 36.15
N ILE A 427 45.73 -16.20 35.68
CA ILE A 427 47.16 -16.09 36.05
C ILE A 427 47.29 -15.92 37.55
N LEU A 428 46.59 -14.94 38.15
CA LEU A 428 46.63 -14.69 39.59
C LEU A 428 46.22 -15.92 40.41
N LYS A 429 45.15 -16.61 40.00
CA LYS A 429 44.70 -17.84 40.67
C LYS A 429 45.78 -18.93 40.63
N LEU A 430 46.40 -19.14 39.47
CA LEU A 430 47.49 -20.12 39.31
C LEU A 430 48.74 -19.71 40.10
N SER A 431 49.04 -18.41 40.20
CA SER A 431 50.12 -17.88 41.04
C SER A 431 49.85 -18.15 42.52
N GLU A 432 48.65 -17.88 43.03
CA GLU A 432 48.26 -18.17 44.42
C GLU A 432 48.38 -19.68 44.73
N GLU A 433 47.91 -20.55 43.82
CA GLU A 433 48.05 -22.01 43.94
C GLU A 433 49.54 -22.44 43.96
N PHE A 434 50.38 -21.79 43.15
CA PHE A 434 51.82 -22.06 43.10
C PHE A 434 52.56 -21.57 44.35
N GLU A 435 52.25 -20.36 44.84
CA GLU A 435 52.80 -19.83 46.09
C GLU A 435 52.45 -20.72 47.29
N GLU A 436 51.18 -21.16 47.37
CA GLU A 436 50.72 -22.05 48.43
C GLU A 436 51.46 -23.41 48.37
N MET A 437 51.77 -23.89 47.16
CA MET A 437 52.57 -25.10 46.96
C MET A 437 54.00 -24.93 47.49
N ILE A 438 54.67 -23.81 47.18
CA ILE A 438 56.01 -23.50 47.71
C ILE A 438 55.96 -23.39 49.24
N GLU A 439 54.97 -22.69 49.77
CA GLU A 439 54.89 -22.42 51.20
C GLU A 439 54.63 -23.70 52.02
N LYS A 440 53.69 -24.55 51.58
CA LYS A 440 53.39 -25.82 52.24
C LYS A 440 54.51 -26.85 52.08
N LYS A 441 55.04 -27.03 50.86
CA LYS A 441 55.97 -28.14 50.57
C LYS A 441 57.42 -27.83 50.92
N ILE A 442 57.83 -26.57 50.94
CA ILE A 442 59.22 -26.19 51.20
C ILE A 442 59.36 -25.40 52.49
N ILE A 443 58.65 -24.28 52.62
CA ILE A 443 58.90 -23.34 53.72
C ILE A 443 58.46 -23.92 55.06
N GLN A 444 57.32 -24.63 55.08
CA GLN A 444 56.79 -25.26 56.29
C GLN A 444 57.27 -26.71 56.49
N CYS A 445 58.14 -27.23 55.61
CA CYS A 445 58.63 -28.60 55.70
C CYS A 445 59.64 -28.75 56.83
N LYS A 446 59.33 -29.61 57.81
CA LYS A 446 60.17 -29.87 58.99
C LYS A 446 61.21 -30.97 58.78
N ASP A 447 61.18 -31.67 57.64
CA ASP A 447 62.03 -32.82 57.33
C ASP A 447 63.02 -32.45 56.22
N GLU A 448 64.28 -32.19 56.59
CA GLU A 448 65.33 -31.73 55.66
C GLU A 448 65.60 -32.75 54.53
N ASN A 449 65.31 -34.03 54.75
CA ASN A 449 65.51 -35.07 53.74
C ASN A 449 64.46 -35.06 52.62
N LYS A 450 63.32 -34.36 52.80
CA LYS A 450 62.24 -34.26 51.80
C LYS A 450 62.29 -32.99 50.97
N ILE A 451 63.23 -32.09 51.25
CA ILE A 451 63.36 -30.81 50.55
C ILE A 451 63.76 -31.03 49.08
N GLU A 452 64.64 -32.00 48.80
CA GLU A 452 65.06 -32.36 47.43
C GLU A 452 63.85 -32.79 46.59
N ASP A 453 63.07 -33.76 47.08
CA ASP A 453 61.85 -34.24 46.41
C ASP A 453 60.80 -33.14 46.23
N SER A 454 60.64 -32.27 47.23
CA SER A 454 59.67 -31.16 47.18
C SER A 454 60.04 -30.10 46.13
N ILE A 455 61.34 -29.83 45.95
CA ILE A 455 61.84 -28.93 44.90
C ILE A 455 61.61 -29.55 43.52
N ILE A 456 61.89 -30.86 43.37
CA ILE A 456 61.63 -31.58 42.12
C ILE A 456 60.13 -31.53 41.78
N GLU A 457 59.23 -31.75 42.75
CA GLU A 457 57.79 -31.63 42.54
C GLU A 457 57.35 -30.25 42.06
N ILE A 458 57.94 -29.17 42.59
CA ILE A 458 57.67 -27.81 42.13
C ILE A 458 58.14 -27.60 40.69
N PHE A 459 59.34 -28.08 40.33
CA PHE A 459 59.83 -27.98 38.96
C PHE A 459 59.03 -28.83 37.99
N MET A 460 58.56 -30.00 38.40
CA MET A 460 57.61 -30.81 37.63
C MET A 460 56.28 -30.08 37.45
N HIS A 461 55.81 -29.32 38.45
CA HIS A 461 54.64 -28.48 38.30
C HIS A 461 54.87 -27.33 37.31
N ILE A 462 56.05 -26.69 37.31
CA ILE A 462 56.40 -25.67 36.30
C ILE A 462 56.43 -26.27 34.89
N LEU A 463 56.96 -27.49 34.74
CA LEU A 463 56.89 -28.22 33.48
C LEU A 463 55.44 -28.48 33.04
N TYR A 464 54.58 -28.90 33.98
CA TYR A 464 53.16 -29.07 33.72
C TYR A 464 52.48 -27.75 33.30
N LEU A 465 52.80 -26.63 33.94
CA LEU A 465 52.35 -25.30 33.51
C LEU A 465 52.84 -24.98 32.09
N LYS A 466 54.09 -25.35 31.77
CA LYS A 466 54.71 -25.11 30.46
C LYS A 466 54.07 -25.90 29.33
N GLU A 467 53.62 -27.12 29.61
CA GLU A 467 52.92 -27.95 28.63
C GLU A 467 51.50 -27.45 28.35
N ASN A 468 50.85 -26.82 29.34
CA ASN A 468 49.44 -26.43 29.27
C ASN A 468 49.19 -24.94 29.01
N THR A 469 50.21 -24.08 29.05
CA THR A 469 50.10 -22.62 28.85
C THR A 469 51.18 -22.06 27.92
N SER A 470 51.14 -20.76 27.61
CA SER A 470 52.20 -20.11 26.82
C SER A 470 53.40 -19.70 27.69
N GLU A 471 54.58 -19.59 27.07
CA GLU A 471 55.80 -19.15 27.77
C GLU A 471 55.63 -17.79 28.48
N GLU A 472 54.86 -16.89 27.86
CA GLU A 472 54.52 -15.59 28.44
C GLU A 472 53.61 -15.72 29.68
N CYS A 473 52.66 -16.66 29.67
CA CYS A 473 51.80 -16.91 30.85
C CYS A 473 52.63 -17.45 32.01
N ILE A 474 53.56 -18.39 31.76
CA ILE A 474 54.45 -18.92 32.80
C ILE A 474 55.31 -17.81 33.40
N LYS A 475 55.88 -16.95 32.55
CA LYS A 475 56.66 -15.79 33.00
C LYS A 475 55.84 -14.92 33.94
N ASN A 476 54.59 -14.62 33.61
CA ASN A 476 53.72 -13.84 34.48
C ASN A 476 53.37 -14.58 35.77
N ILE A 477 53.03 -15.88 35.71
CA ILE A 477 52.70 -16.68 36.90
C ILE A 477 53.88 -16.69 37.89
N LEU A 478 55.08 -16.97 37.39
CA LEU A 478 56.30 -17.02 38.20
C LEU A 478 56.73 -15.64 38.72
N PHE A 479 56.51 -14.58 37.94
CA PHE A 479 56.81 -13.21 38.36
C PHE A 479 55.87 -12.74 39.48
N GLU A 480 54.57 -13.05 39.39
CA GLU A 480 53.62 -12.77 40.47
C GLU A 480 53.99 -13.57 41.73
N SER A 481 54.49 -14.80 41.57
CA SER A 481 54.90 -15.68 42.68
C SER A 481 56.30 -15.39 43.26
N LYS A 482 56.89 -14.23 42.94
CA LYS A 482 58.30 -13.91 43.24
C LYS A 482 58.64 -13.98 44.72
N GLU A 483 57.72 -13.56 45.60
CA GLU A 483 58.00 -13.47 47.03
C GLU A 483 58.15 -14.85 47.65
N ALA A 484 57.34 -15.82 47.21
CA ALA A 484 57.50 -17.22 47.60
C ALA A 484 58.79 -17.82 47.04
N ILE A 485 59.15 -17.53 45.79
CA ILE A 485 60.36 -18.05 45.13
C ILE A 485 61.63 -17.60 45.85
N ILE A 486 61.74 -16.30 46.21
CA ILE A 486 62.95 -15.73 46.82
C ILE A 486 63.23 -16.32 48.22
N LYS A 487 62.19 -16.79 48.92
CA LYS A 487 62.34 -17.42 50.25
C LYS A 487 63.16 -18.72 50.21
N ASN A 488 63.30 -19.38 49.05
CA ASN A 488 64.16 -20.54 48.86
C ASN A 488 65.26 -20.26 47.82
N LYS A 489 66.52 -20.21 48.24
CA LYS A 489 67.65 -19.85 47.37
C LYS A 489 67.91 -20.85 46.24
N VAL A 490 67.61 -22.14 46.43
CA VAL A 490 67.80 -23.18 45.40
C VAL A 490 66.77 -23.00 44.28
N ILE A 491 65.48 -22.82 44.60
CA ILE A 491 64.44 -22.50 43.60
C ILE A 491 64.75 -21.17 42.92
N PHE A 492 65.10 -20.15 43.71
CA PHE A 492 65.43 -18.83 43.17
C PHE A 492 66.61 -18.90 42.19
N TRP A 493 67.62 -19.74 42.44
CA TRP A 493 68.74 -19.93 41.51
C TRP A 493 68.29 -20.41 40.13
N PHE A 494 67.38 -21.41 40.07
CA PHE A 494 66.84 -21.89 38.80
C PHE A 494 65.91 -20.86 38.14
N LEU A 495 65.12 -20.09 38.90
CA LEU A 495 64.06 -19.22 38.37
C LEU A 495 64.42 -17.72 38.31
N HIS A 496 65.63 -17.31 38.70
CA HIS A 496 66.00 -15.89 38.83
C HIS A 496 65.73 -15.04 37.57
N LYS A 497 65.89 -15.60 36.37
CA LYS A 497 65.56 -14.95 35.10
C LYS A 497 64.06 -14.72 34.91
N PHE A 498 63.21 -15.66 35.33
CA PHE A 498 61.75 -15.52 35.26
C PHE A 498 61.24 -14.43 36.21
N VAL A 499 61.94 -14.24 37.33
CA VAL A 499 61.62 -13.23 38.35
C VAL A 499 62.31 -11.87 38.07
N ASN A 500 63.12 -11.77 37.01
CA ASN A 500 63.91 -10.58 36.66
C ASN A 500 64.83 -10.07 37.79
N MET A 501 65.53 -10.98 38.47
CA MET A 501 66.49 -10.65 39.52
C MET A 501 67.87 -11.28 39.29
N SER A 502 68.89 -10.74 39.95
CA SER A 502 70.25 -11.28 39.94
C SER A 502 70.33 -12.65 40.64
N GLU A 503 71.25 -13.50 40.18
CA GLU A 503 71.50 -14.82 40.74
C GLU A 503 71.79 -14.78 42.26
N PRO A 504 71.18 -15.66 43.08
CA PRO A 504 71.41 -15.69 44.52
C PRO A 504 72.77 -16.28 44.89
N ASN A 505 73.35 -15.77 45.98
CA ASN A 505 74.53 -16.37 46.60
C ASN A 505 74.14 -17.64 47.38
N LEU A 506 74.58 -18.79 46.88
CA LEU A 506 74.37 -20.12 47.46
C LEU A 506 75.46 -20.49 48.47
N THR A 507 75.07 -21.23 49.50
CA THR A 507 75.95 -21.85 50.50
C THR A 507 76.41 -23.25 50.03
N GLY A 508 77.42 -23.83 50.69
CA GLY A 508 77.97 -25.14 50.28
C GLY A 508 76.95 -26.29 50.24
N LYS A 509 75.95 -26.30 51.13
CA LYS A 509 74.84 -27.28 51.09
C LYS A 509 73.88 -27.04 49.93
N GLU A 510 73.59 -25.78 49.61
CA GLU A 510 72.70 -25.39 48.52
C GLU A 510 73.34 -25.67 47.16
N ASN A 511 74.66 -25.44 47.01
CA ASN A 511 75.40 -25.82 45.80
C ASN A 511 75.35 -27.33 45.54
N ALA A 512 75.51 -28.17 46.57
CA ALA A 512 75.41 -29.63 46.42
C ALA A 512 74.00 -30.07 45.97
N LEU A 513 72.95 -29.39 46.43
CA LEU A 513 71.56 -29.63 45.97
C LEU A 513 71.36 -29.18 44.52
N VAL A 514 71.87 -28.01 44.14
CA VAL A 514 71.82 -27.51 42.76
C VAL A 514 72.56 -28.44 41.81
N GLU A 515 73.73 -28.96 42.17
CA GLU A 515 74.49 -29.90 41.35
C GLU A 515 73.74 -31.22 41.11
N LYS A 516 72.97 -31.70 42.09
CA LYS A 516 72.13 -32.90 41.94
C LYS A 516 70.92 -32.69 41.03
N ILE A 517 70.26 -31.53 41.12
CA ILE A 517 69.02 -31.24 40.40
C ILE A 517 69.29 -30.69 38.98
N SER A 518 70.41 -29.99 38.79
CA SER A 518 70.78 -29.35 37.51
C SER A 518 70.73 -30.26 36.29
N PRO A 519 71.20 -31.53 36.32
CA PRO A 519 71.16 -32.41 35.14
C PRO A 519 69.76 -32.56 34.53
N GLN A 520 68.70 -32.42 35.35
CA GLN A 520 67.31 -32.57 34.90
C GLN A 520 66.63 -31.23 34.60
N PHE A 521 66.95 -30.15 35.34
CA PHE A 521 66.18 -28.90 35.31
C PHE A 521 66.97 -27.64 34.91
N ASN A 522 68.23 -27.75 34.47
CA ASN A 522 69.05 -26.58 34.11
C ASN A 522 68.45 -25.75 32.95
N PHE A 523 67.55 -26.31 32.15
CA PHE A 523 66.82 -25.55 31.12
C PHE A 523 65.90 -24.47 31.70
N LEU A 524 65.53 -24.55 32.99
CA LEU A 524 64.79 -23.48 33.68
C LEU A 524 65.67 -22.25 33.95
N LYS A 525 67.00 -22.40 33.89
CA LYS A 525 67.96 -21.31 34.05
C LYS A 525 68.25 -20.56 32.73
N ALA A 526 67.91 -21.15 31.59
CA ALA A 526 68.14 -20.56 30.26
C ALA A 526 67.24 -19.35 30.04
#